data_AF-A0AAN8FS83-F1
#
_entry.id   AF-A0AAN8FS83-F1
#
_cell.length_a   1.000
_cell.length_b   1.000
_cell.length_c   1.000
_cell.angle_alpha   90.00
_cell.angle_beta   90.00
_cell.angle_gamma   90.00
#
_symmetry.space_group_name_H-M   'P 1'
#
loop_
_entity.id
_entity.type
_entity.pdbx_description
1 polymer ?
#
loop_
_entity_poly.entity_id
_entity_poly.type
_entity_poly.pdbx_seq_one_letter_code
_entity_poly.pdbx_strand_id
1 'polypeptide(L)'
;MVLLRNAMKVAACVSGCAVAAKLWDDGTIRKAYAFVSASERKTFDDHFPRGTWDDNWDYRSPSFLINKKKYAEANEVEKKKMDEEVKAKATRNIFLIRHGQYYLDSEKKSLTPLGGSSILSSIAQSHSTTGIMSVCDCCECG
;
A
#
# COMPACT_ATOMS: atom_id res chain seq x y z
N MET A 1 -30.94 -61.98 -15.90
CA MET A 1 -30.10 -60.79 -16.22
C MET A 1 -30.74 -59.42 -15.88
N VAL A 2 -31.80 -59.34 -15.05
CA VAL A 2 -32.42 -58.05 -14.68
C VAL A 2 -32.12 -57.65 -13.21
N LEU A 3 -31.90 -58.63 -12.33
CA LEU A 3 -31.66 -58.38 -10.91
C LEU A 3 -30.23 -57.88 -10.58
N LEU A 4 -29.22 -58.24 -11.38
CA LEU A 4 -27.82 -57.84 -11.14
C LEU A 4 -27.52 -56.38 -11.53
N ARG A 5 -28.29 -55.81 -12.47
CA ARG A 5 -28.08 -54.43 -12.96
C ARG A 5 -28.65 -53.38 -12.01
N ASN A 6 -29.67 -53.73 -11.23
CA ASN A 6 -30.25 -52.82 -10.24
C ASN A 6 -29.39 -52.73 -8.97
N ALA A 7 -28.71 -53.80 -8.58
CA ALA A 7 -27.80 -53.81 -7.43
C ALA A 7 -26.58 -52.90 -7.63
N MET A 8 -25.99 -52.85 -8.84
CA MET A 8 -24.87 -51.95 -9.14
C MET A 8 -25.25 -50.46 -9.17
N LYS A 9 -26.51 -50.12 -9.46
CA LYS A 9 -26.96 -48.70 -9.43
C LYS A 9 -27.16 -48.18 -8.01
N VAL A 10 -27.53 -49.04 -7.05
CA VAL A 10 -27.74 -48.63 -5.65
C VAL A 10 -26.40 -48.47 -4.90
N ALA A 11 -25.38 -49.27 -5.24
CA ALA A 11 -24.07 -49.19 -4.59
C ALA A 11 -23.28 -47.89 -4.89
N ALA A 12 -23.50 -47.27 -6.06
CA ALA A 12 -22.82 -46.05 -6.46
C ALA A 12 -23.35 -44.77 -5.77
N CYS A 13 -24.61 -44.76 -5.33
CA CYS A 13 -25.21 -43.60 -4.66
C CYS A 13 -24.87 -43.52 -3.17
N VAL A 14 -24.68 -44.67 -2.51
CA VAL A 14 -24.39 -44.71 -1.07
C VAL A 14 -22.91 -44.39 -0.77
N SER A 15 -21.99 -44.75 -1.67
CA SER A 15 -20.57 -44.42 -1.52
C SER A 15 -20.27 -42.95 -1.84
N GLY A 16 -20.96 -42.36 -2.82
CA GLY A 16 -20.79 -40.94 -3.18
C GLY A 16 -21.24 -39.98 -2.08
N CYS A 17 -22.39 -40.23 -1.44
CA CYS A 17 -22.89 -39.37 -0.37
C CYS A 17 -22.08 -39.50 0.94
N ALA A 18 -21.57 -40.69 1.28
CA ALA A 18 -20.75 -40.89 2.49
C ALA A 18 -19.35 -40.26 2.36
N VAL A 19 -18.75 -40.29 1.16
CA VAL A 19 -17.47 -39.62 0.90
C VAL A 19 -17.65 -38.10 0.85
N ALA A 20 -18.74 -37.60 0.26
CA ALA A 20 -19.07 -36.18 0.30
C ALA A 20 -19.30 -35.66 1.73
N ALA A 21 -20.00 -36.42 2.59
CA ALA A 21 -20.22 -36.04 3.99
C ALA A 21 -18.92 -35.99 4.82
N LYS A 22 -17.95 -36.87 4.55
CA LYS A 22 -16.61 -36.80 5.19
C LYS A 22 -15.75 -35.64 4.67
N LEU A 23 -15.99 -35.20 3.43
CA LEU A 23 -15.29 -34.06 2.83
C LEU A 23 -15.88 -32.72 3.22
N TRP A 24 -17.05 -32.67 3.87
CA TRP A 24 -17.72 -31.45 4.34
C TRP A 24 -17.31 -31.03 5.76
N ASP A 25 -16.27 -31.63 6.33
CA ASP A 25 -15.62 -31.03 7.48
C ASP A 25 -14.87 -29.76 7.01
N ASP A 26 -15.45 -28.59 7.30
CA ASP A 26 -14.93 -27.27 6.98
C ASP A 26 -13.45 -27.12 7.42
N GLY A 27 -13.07 -27.80 8.52
CA GLY A 27 -11.68 -27.86 8.98
C GLY A 27 -10.73 -28.62 8.04
N THR A 28 -11.20 -29.72 7.44
CA THR A 28 -10.42 -30.54 6.50
C THR A 28 -10.32 -29.87 5.13
N ILE A 29 -11.40 -29.23 4.65
CA ILE A 29 -11.36 -28.42 3.41
C ILE A 29 -10.40 -27.24 3.59
N ARG A 30 -10.47 -26.50 4.71
CA ARG A 30 -9.56 -25.38 4.99
C ARG A 30 -8.10 -25.84 5.09
N LYS A 31 -7.83 -27.00 5.69
CA LYS A 31 -6.48 -27.58 5.75
C LYS A 31 -5.98 -28.00 4.37
N ALA A 32 -6.82 -28.65 3.57
CA ALA A 32 -6.48 -29.03 2.21
C ALA A 32 -6.24 -27.79 1.33
N TYR A 33 -7.10 -26.78 1.42
CA TYR A 33 -6.95 -25.50 0.73
C TYR A 33 -5.68 -24.76 1.20
N ALA A 34 -5.38 -24.75 2.49
CA ALA A 34 -4.14 -24.18 3.02
C ALA A 34 -2.89 -24.93 2.53
N PHE A 35 -2.94 -26.26 2.37
CA PHE A 35 -1.84 -27.06 1.83
C PHE A 35 -1.64 -26.85 0.32
N VAL A 36 -2.72 -26.76 -0.46
CA VAL A 36 -2.67 -26.52 -1.91
C VAL A 36 -2.32 -25.06 -2.22
N SER A 37 -2.80 -24.09 -1.44
CA SER A 37 -2.38 -22.69 -1.55
C SER A 37 -0.97 -22.43 -1.01
N ALA A 38 -0.43 -23.30 -0.16
CA ALA A 38 0.95 -23.21 0.28
C ALA A 38 1.97 -23.45 -0.85
N SER A 39 1.63 -24.26 -1.87
CA SER A 39 2.49 -24.44 -3.05
C SER A 39 2.46 -23.25 -4.02
N GLU A 40 1.54 -22.30 -3.83
CA GLU A 40 1.36 -21.13 -4.70
C GLU A 40 1.51 -19.81 -3.91
N ARG A 41 2.33 -19.83 -2.84
CA ARG A 41 2.76 -18.59 -2.19
C ARG A 41 3.75 -17.85 -3.09
N LYS A 42 3.19 -17.11 -4.04
CA LYS A 42 3.89 -16.01 -4.72
C LYS A 42 4.54 -15.12 -3.66
N THR A 43 5.83 -14.83 -3.82
CA THR A 43 6.51 -13.89 -2.94
C THR A 43 5.86 -12.51 -3.05
N PHE A 44 6.09 -11.64 -2.07
CA PHE A 44 5.55 -10.27 -2.11
C PHE A 44 5.93 -9.54 -3.42
N ASP A 45 7.13 -9.80 -3.93
CA ASP A 45 7.63 -9.24 -5.18
C ASP A 45 6.93 -9.83 -6.42
N ASP A 46 6.46 -11.07 -6.37
CA ASP A 46 5.66 -11.69 -7.45
C ASP A 46 4.22 -11.16 -7.49
N HIS A 47 3.67 -10.75 -6.34
CA HIS A 47 2.36 -10.11 -6.24
C HIS A 47 2.40 -8.63 -6.65
N PHE A 48 3.51 -7.96 -6.36
CA PHE A 48 3.72 -6.55 -6.64
C PHE A 48 5.04 -6.36 -7.39
N PRO A 49 5.10 -6.69 -8.70
CA PRO A 49 6.31 -6.52 -9.48
C PRO A 49 6.72 -5.05 -9.46
N ARG A 50 7.79 -4.75 -8.71
CA ARG A 50 8.36 -3.41 -8.69
C ARG A 50 9.10 -3.21 -10.01
N GLY A 51 8.55 -2.36 -10.87
CA GLY A 51 9.27 -1.90 -12.05
C GLY A 51 10.55 -1.15 -11.68
N THR A 52 11.36 -0.80 -12.69
CA THR A 52 12.49 0.11 -12.49
C THR A 52 11.98 1.44 -11.96
N TRP A 53 12.65 1.99 -10.95
CA TRP A 53 12.34 3.31 -10.41
C TRP A 53 12.47 4.39 -11.50
N ASP A 54 11.49 5.29 -11.58
CA ASP A 54 11.55 6.48 -12.44
C ASP A 54 12.09 7.66 -11.63
N ASP A 55 13.33 8.05 -11.91
CA ASP A 55 13.99 9.19 -11.26
C ASP A 55 13.32 10.54 -11.52
N ASN A 56 12.47 10.63 -12.56
CA ASN A 56 11.75 11.84 -12.91
C ASN A 56 10.23 11.69 -12.70
N TRP A 57 9.80 10.84 -11.77
CA TRP A 57 8.38 10.58 -11.48
C TRP A 57 7.60 11.85 -11.06
N ASP A 58 8.28 12.90 -10.57
CA ASP A 58 7.70 14.17 -10.15
C ASP A 58 7.99 15.34 -11.11
N TYR A 59 8.62 15.07 -12.25
CA TYR A 59 9.06 16.06 -13.24
C TYR A 59 10.03 17.13 -12.70
N ARG A 60 10.75 16.86 -11.61
CA ARG A 60 11.72 17.81 -11.00
C ARG A 60 13.17 17.38 -11.13
N SER A 61 13.46 16.34 -11.91
CA SER A 61 14.83 15.90 -12.12
C SER A 61 15.61 16.97 -12.92
N PRO A 62 16.81 17.38 -12.46
CA PRO A 62 17.54 18.50 -13.06
C PRO A 62 17.88 18.27 -14.53
N SER A 63 18.12 17.03 -14.94
CA SER A 63 18.43 16.66 -16.33
C SER A 63 17.28 16.89 -17.31
N PHE A 64 16.03 16.94 -16.82
CA PHE A 64 14.83 17.18 -17.63
C PHE A 64 14.38 18.65 -17.59
N LEU A 65 14.82 19.42 -16.60
CA LEU A 65 14.52 20.84 -16.46
C LEU A 65 15.42 21.72 -17.36
N ILE A 66 16.63 21.25 -17.68
CA ILE A 66 17.56 21.97 -18.54
C ILE A 66 17.17 21.81 -20.02
N ASN A 67 17.20 22.93 -20.76
CA ASN A 67 17.05 22.92 -22.21
C ASN A 67 18.23 22.21 -22.90
N LYS A 68 18.02 20.99 -23.40
CA LYS A 68 19.06 20.15 -24.03
C LYS A 68 19.83 20.85 -25.15
N LYS A 69 19.16 21.66 -25.99
CA LYS A 69 19.79 22.41 -27.09
C LYS A 69 20.81 23.43 -26.55
N LYS A 70 20.37 24.23 -25.58
CA LYS A 70 21.23 25.24 -24.93
C LYS A 70 22.38 24.60 -24.14
N TYR A 71 22.15 23.45 -23.52
CA TYR A 71 23.19 22.73 -22.77
C TYR A 71 24.27 22.14 -23.69
N ALA A 72 23.90 21.69 -24.89
CA ALA A 72 24.86 21.15 -25.86
C ALA A 72 25.76 22.24 -26.48
N GLU A 73 25.23 23.44 -26.68
CA GLU A 73 25.94 24.59 -27.26
C GLU A 73 26.78 25.36 -26.24
N ALA A 74 26.52 25.17 -24.94
CA ALA A 74 27.17 25.89 -23.85
C ALA A 74 28.62 25.42 -23.60
N ASN A 75 29.45 26.36 -23.15
CA ASN A 75 30.80 26.04 -22.64
C ASN A 75 30.74 25.28 -21.31
N GLU A 76 31.81 24.57 -20.95
CA GLU A 76 31.89 23.80 -19.69
C GLU A 76 31.59 24.62 -18.43
N VAL A 77 31.96 25.91 -18.43
CA VAL A 77 31.64 26.85 -17.33
C VAL A 77 30.15 27.18 -17.27
N GLU A 78 29.51 27.32 -18.43
CA GLU A 78 28.09 27.64 -18.53
C GLU A 78 27.21 26.43 -18.20
N LYS A 79 27.64 25.22 -18.60
CA LYS A 79 26.98 23.96 -18.22
C LYS A 79 26.92 23.80 -16.70
N LYS A 80 28.04 24.01 -16.00
CA LYS A 80 28.08 23.94 -14.52
C LYS A 80 27.12 24.93 -13.88
N LYS A 81 27.03 26.16 -14.40
CA LYS A 81 26.07 27.16 -13.91
C LYS A 81 24.63 26.70 -14.11
N MET A 82 24.29 26.18 -15.30
CA MET A 82 22.95 25.67 -15.56
C MET A 82 22.59 24.50 -14.63
N ASP A 83 23.53 23.58 -14.37
CA ASP A 83 23.32 22.47 -13.43
C ASP A 83 23.10 22.94 -11.98
N GLU A 84 23.81 23.98 -11.54
CA GLU A 84 23.63 24.58 -10.22
C GLU A 84 22.29 25.32 -10.08
N GLU A 85 21.78 25.92 -11.16
CA GLU A 85 20.50 26.65 -11.15
C GLU A 85 19.28 25.73 -10.96
N VAL A 86 19.27 24.55 -11.59
CA VAL A 86 18.15 23.58 -11.46
C VAL A 86 18.28 22.65 -10.26
N LYS A 87 19.41 22.65 -9.55
CA LYS A 87 19.59 21.80 -8.37
C LYS A 87 18.67 22.26 -7.23
N ALA A 88 17.92 21.32 -6.64
CA ALA A 88 17.10 21.60 -5.48
C ALA A 88 17.97 22.11 -4.30
N LYS A 89 17.64 23.29 -3.79
CA LYS A 89 18.40 23.96 -2.71
C LYS A 89 17.97 23.58 -1.31
N ALA A 90 16.74 23.09 -1.16
CA ALA A 90 16.13 22.80 0.12
C ALA A 90 15.60 21.37 0.17
N THR A 91 15.77 20.73 1.32
CA THR A 91 15.16 19.43 1.62
C THR A 91 13.80 19.67 2.26
N ARG A 92 12.76 19.00 1.77
CA ARG A 92 11.41 19.07 2.34
C ARG A 92 11.15 17.81 3.15
N ASN A 93 10.89 17.98 4.44
CA ASN A 93 10.43 16.89 5.30
C ASN A 93 8.90 16.83 5.22
N ILE A 94 8.36 15.76 4.64
CA ILE A 94 6.91 15.56 4.48
C ILE A 94 6.43 14.63 5.59
N PHE A 95 5.55 15.14 6.47
CA PHE A 95 4.91 14.34 7.51
C PHE A 95 3.47 14.02 7.10
N LEU A 96 3.20 12.75 6.78
CA LEU A 96 1.86 12.28 6.44
C LEU A 96 1.21 11.68 7.69
N ILE A 97 0.27 12.41 8.28
CA ILE A 97 -0.42 11.98 9.49
C ILE A 97 -1.80 11.44 9.11
N ARG A 98 -2.10 10.21 9.54
CA ARG A 98 -3.43 9.62 9.38
C ARG A 98 -4.41 10.30 10.34
N HIS A 99 -5.64 10.54 9.89
CA HIS A 99 -6.72 10.98 10.77
C HIS A 99 -6.94 9.95 11.91
N GLY A 100 -7.42 10.40 13.06
CA GLY A 100 -7.81 9.51 14.15
C GLY A 100 -9.24 8.99 13.99
N GLN A 101 -9.74 8.38 15.06
CA GLN A 101 -11.00 7.67 15.04
C GLN A 101 -12.19 8.62 14.83
N TYR A 102 -13.01 8.34 13.82
CA TYR A 102 -14.22 9.08 13.49
C TYR A 102 -15.42 8.13 13.38
N TYR A 103 -16.63 8.68 13.44
CA TYR A 103 -17.85 7.90 13.31
C TYR A 103 -18.09 7.50 11.84
N LEU A 104 -18.08 6.20 11.55
CA LEU A 104 -18.25 5.65 10.19
C LEU A 104 -19.71 5.63 9.73
N ASP A 105 -20.67 5.58 10.65
CA ASP A 105 -22.09 5.39 10.31
C ASP A 105 -22.93 6.68 10.40
N SER A 106 -22.34 7.79 10.86
CA SER A 106 -23.05 9.06 10.98
C SER A 106 -23.10 9.82 9.64
N GLU A 107 -24.16 10.61 9.42
CA GLU A 107 -24.24 11.51 8.25
C GLU A 107 -23.11 12.55 8.25
N LYS A 108 -22.69 13.01 9.44
CA LYS A 108 -21.52 13.88 9.64
C LYS A 108 -20.35 13.06 10.18
N LYS A 109 -19.27 12.92 9.41
CA LYS A 109 -18.05 12.18 9.78
C LYS A 109 -17.17 12.99 10.74
N SER A 110 -17.66 13.21 11.96
CA SER A 110 -16.91 13.89 13.02
C SER A 110 -15.97 12.94 13.75
N LEU A 111 -14.87 13.48 14.27
CA LEU A 111 -13.99 12.75 15.18
C LEU A 111 -14.75 12.33 16.43
N THR A 112 -14.48 11.12 16.87
CA THR A 112 -14.90 10.66 18.20
C THR A 112 -14.12 11.41 19.28
N PRO A 113 -14.63 11.54 20.51
CA PRO A 113 -13.86 12.11 21.62
C PRO A 113 -12.49 11.43 21.80
N LEU A 114 -12.45 10.10 21.63
CA LEU A 114 -11.21 9.31 21.65
C LEU A 114 -10.28 9.67 20.48
N GLY A 115 -10.83 9.83 19.28
CA GLY A 115 -10.08 10.26 18.09
C GLY A 115 -9.45 11.64 18.25
N GLY A 116 -10.18 12.60 18.81
CA GLY A 116 -9.65 13.94 19.09
C GLY A 116 -8.49 13.91 20.08
N SER A 117 -8.68 13.27 21.24
CA SER A 117 -7.65 13.22 22.29
C SER A 117 -6.41 12.44 21.88
N SER A 118 -6.57 11.31 21.19
CA SER A 118 -5.44 10.47 20.74
C SER A 118 -4.55 11.17 19.72
N ILE A 119 -5.15 11.85 18.73
CA ILE A 119 -4.42 12.62 17.71
C ILE A 119 -3.68 13.78 18.36
N LEU A 120 -4.42 14.64 19.09
CA LEU A 120 -3.87 15.90 19.59
C LEU A 120 -2.77 15.66 20.61
N SER A 121 -2.96 14.71 21.53
CA SER A 121 -1.93 14.41 22.55
C SER A 121 -0.69 13.80 21.91
N SER A 122 -0.83 12.83 21.02
CA SER A 122 0.32 12.09 20.50
C SER A 122 1.16 12.93 19.53
N ILE A 123 0.50 13.71 18.66
CA ILE A 123 1.18 14.58 17.70
C ILE A 123 1.84 15.75 18.41
N ALA A 124 1.14 16.41 19.34
CA ALA A 124 1.73 17.53 20.08
C ALA A 124 2.98 17.08 20.86
N GLN A 125 2.93 15.90 21.48
CA GLN A 125 4.03 15.37 22.27
C GLN A 125 5.21 14.93 21.40
N SER A 126 4.97 14.36 20.20
CA SER A 126 6.03 13.95 19.26
C SER A 126 6.67 15.11 18.50
N HIS A 127 5.88 16.13 18.12
CA HIS A 127 6.39 17.31 17.42
C HIS A 127 7.10 18.30 18.35
N SER A 128 6.69 18.34 19.62
CA SER A 128 7.39 19.11 20.67
C SER A 128 8.77 18.52 20.98
N THR A 129 8.90 17.19 21.07
CA THR A 129 10.20 16.53 21.34
C THR A 129 11.18 16.61 20.17
N THR A 130 10.67 16.70 18.95
CA THR A 130 11.51 16.86 17.74
C THR A 130 11.87 18.32 17.43
N GLY A 131 11.40 19.29 18.24
CA GLY A 131 11.68 20.73 18.04
C GLY A 131 11.01 21.35 16.81
N ILE A 132 10.14 20.61 16.12
CA ILE A 132 9.47 21.03 14.87
C ILE A 132 8.38 22.08 15.16
N MET A 133 7.88 22.12 16.40
CA MET A 133 6.79 23.02 16.82
C MET A 133 7.15 24.51 16.74
N SER A 134 8.44 24.88 16.75
CA SER A 134 8.88 26.28 16.64
C SER A 134 8.65 26.91 15.26
N VAL A 135 8.38 26.12 14.21
CA VAL A 135 8.27 26.62 12.83
C VAL A 135 6.83 26.93 12.43
N CYS A 136 5.84 26.33 13.12
CA CYS A 136 4.43 26.52 12.79
C CYS A 136 3.83 27.83 13.32
N ASP A 137 4.49 28.51 14.28
CA ASP A 137 4.03 29.79 14.84
C ASP A 137 4.22 30.99 13.87
N CYS A 138 4.86 30.79 12.70
CA CYS A 138 5.06 31.86 11.72
C CYS A 138 3.94 32.03 10.68
N CYS A 139 2.86 31.24 10.72
CA CYS A 139 1.76 31.34 9.75
C CYS A 139 0.46 31.98 10.28
N GLU A 140 0.50 32.68 11.42
CA GLU A 140 -0.56 33.59 11.85
C GLU A 140 -0.07 35.05 11.80
N CYS A 141 0.13 35.59 10.60
CA CYS A 141 0.20 37.03 10.33
C CYS A 141 -0.17 37.25 8.86
N GLY A 142 -1.44 37.57 8.61
CA GLY A 142 -2.01 37.87 7.30
C GLY A 142 -3.52 37.81 7.31
#